data_AF-A0A355DKD3-F1
#
_entry.id   AF-A0A355DKD3-F1
#
_cell.length_a   1.000
_cell.length_b   1.000
_cell.length_c   1.000
_cell.angle_alpha   90.00
_cell.angle_beta   90.00
_cell.angle_gamma   90.00
#
_symmetry.space_group_name_H-M   'P 1'
#
loop_
_entity.id
_entity.type
_entity.pdbx_description
1 polymer ?
#
loop_
_entity_poly.entity_id
_entity_poly.type
_entity_poly.pdbx_seq_one_letter_code
_entity_poly.pdbx_strand_id
1 'polypeptide(L)'
;MMGRILSDQNRSNSLSDESQLKEQGIHQAQEVIYQFLIRSVNQATPETVLMEFKQLFGMGENLVDPDVNQALHQIVNSKNEEEFRNTLKRACYILINNWSSKRTAQPIKELIQILA
;
A
#
# COMPACT_ATOMS: atom_id res chain seq x y z
N MET A 1 20.03 31.00 -42.59
CA MET A 1 19.66 29.84 -41.76
C MET A 1 19.46 30.32 -40.33
N MET A 2 18.21 30.56 -39.90
CA MET A 2 17.91 30.84 -38.49
C MET A 2 17.56 29.50 -37.82
N GLY A 3 18.45 29.02 -36.94
CA GLY A 3 18.14 27.90 -36.06
C GLY A 3 17.09 28.33 -35.05
N ARG A 4 15.94 27.65 -35.05
CA ARG A 4 14.95 27.78 -33.96
C ARG A 4 15.48 27.02 -32.75
N ILE A 5 15.82 27.75 -31.70
CA ILE A 5 16.02 27.20 -30.36
C ILE A 5 14.61 26.90 -29.80
N LEU A 6 14.20 25.62 -29.82
CA LEU A 6 12.95 25.16 -29.22
C LEU A 6 13.22 24.82 -27.73
N SER A 7 12.93 25.82 -26.88
CA SER A 7 12.39 25.74 -25.51
C SER A 7 12.63 24.49 -24.64
N ASP A 8 13.59 24.59 -23.70
CA ASP A 8 13.77 23.70 -22.54
C ASP A 8 12.63 23.76 -21.51
N GLN A 9 11.85 24.85 -21.47
CA GLN A 9 10.85 25.06 -20.40
C GLN A 9 9.65 24.10 -20.44
N ASN A 10 9.30 23.56 -21.62
CA ASN A 10 8.17 22.63 -21.74
C ASN A 10 8.52 21.22 -21.22
N ARG A 11 9.81 20.88 -21.19
CA ARG A 11 10.30 19.56 -20.73
C ARG A 11 10.30 19.48 -19.21
N SER A 12 10.73 20.55 -18.53
CA SER A 12 10.74 20.64 -17.07
C SER A 12 9.34 20.58 -16.46
N ASN A 13 8.33 21.14 -17.13
CA ASN A 13 6.94 21.11 -16.66
C ASN A 13 6.31 19.70 -16.80
N SER A 14 6.61 18.97 -17.88
CA SER A 14 6.09 17.60 -18.07
C SER A 14 6.62 16.62 -17.02
N LEU A 15 7.87 16.77 -16.60
CA LEU A 15 8.51 15.90 -15.61
C LEU A 15 7.94 16.12 -14.20
N SER A 16 7.62 17.38 -13.85
CA SER A 16 6.95 17.68 -12.59
C SER A 16 5.51 17.13 -12.56
N ASP A 17 4.77 17.26 -13.66
CA ASP A 17 3.39 16.80 -13.74
C ASP A 17 3.30 15.26 -13.66
N GLU A 18 4.19 14.54 -14.35
CA GLU A 18 4.27 13.07 -14.27
C GLU A 18 4.63 12.58 -12.86
N SER A 19 5.56 13.26 -12.17
CA SER A 19 5.96 12.90 -10.81
C SER A 19 4.81 13.05 -9.81
N GLN A 20 4.04 14.14 -9.93
CA GLN A 20 2.88 14.40 -9.08
C GLN A 20 1.75 13.41 -9.34
N LEU A 21 1.47 13.06 -10.60
CA LEU A 21 0.47 12.04 -10.94
C LEU A 21 0.86 10.66 -10.40
N LYS A 22 2.14 10.32 -10.45
CA LYS A 22 2.66 9.06 -9.89
C LYS A 22 2.49 9.02 -8.37
N GLU A 23 2.82 10.11 -7.69
CA GLU A 23 2.68 10.24 -6.23
C GLU A 23 1.20 10.15 -5.81
N GLN A 24 0.31 10.87 -6.50
CA GLN A 24 -1.14 10.78 -6.29
C GLN A 24 -1.66 9.34 -6.49
N GLY A 25 -1.18 8.65 -7.53
CA GLY A 25 -1.53 7.27 -7.80
C GLY A 25 -1.10 6.33 -6.67
N ILE A 26 0.11 6.51 -6.12
CA ILE A 26 0.60 5.72 -4.98
C ILE A 26 -0.27 5.96 -3.74
N HIS A 27 -0.60 7.23 -3.43
CA HIS A 27 -1.47 7.55 -2.30
C HIS A 27 -2.87 6.95 -2.44
N GLN A 28 -3.44 6.95 -3.64
CA GLN A 28 -4.74 6.35 -3.87
C GLN A 28 -4.70 4.83 -3.71
N ALA A 29 -3.64 4.18 -4.20
CA ALA A 29 -3.42 2.75 -4.00
C ALA A 29 -3.25 2.40 -2.50
N GLN A 30 -2.49 3.20 -1.76
CA GLN A 30 -2.35 3.04 -0.32
C GLN A 30 -3.71 3.11 0.40
N GLU A 31 -4.56 4.08 0.04
CA GLU A 31 -5.87 4.25 0.66
C GLU A 31 -6.79 3.04 0.41
N VAL A 32 -6.77 2.45 -0.79
CA VAL A 32 -7.50 1.22 -1.10
C VAL A 32 -7.09 0.09 -0.15
N ILE A 33 -5.79 -0.12 0.05
CA ILE A 33 -5.27 -1.12 0.98
C ILE A 33 -5.68 -0.82 2.42
N TYR A 34 -5.59 0.43 2.86
CA TYR A 34 -5.92 0.81 4.23
C TYR A 34 -7.41 0.62 4.52
N GLN A 35 -8.29 1.03 3.62
CA GLN A 35 -9.74 0.85 3.77
C GLN A 35 -10.14 -0.62 3.77
N PHE A 36 -9.48 -1.44 2.96
CA PHE A 36 -9.63 -2.89 3.02
C PHE A 36 -9.29 -3.42 4.42
N LEU A 37 -8.11 -3.10 4.96
CA LEU A 37 -7.70 -3.58 6.28
C LEU A 37 -8.61 -3.07 7.41
N ILE A 38 -9.04 -1.81 7.37
CA ILE A 38 -9.98 -1.21 8.32
C ILE A 38 -11.32 -1.98 8.29
N ARG A 39 -11.83 -2.28 7.09
CA ARG A 39 -13.06 -3.07 6.93
C ARG A 39 -12.88 -4.48 7.50
N SER A 40 -11.78 -5.15 7.16
CA SER A 40 -11.49 -6.51 7.63
C SER A 40 -11.43 -6.61 9.15
N VAL A 41 -10.70 -5.73 9.85
CA VAL A 41 -10.61 -5.76 11.33
C VAL A 41 -11.93 -5.47 12.06
N ASN A 42 -12.88 -4.85 11.36
CA ASN A 42 -14.20 -4.53 11.90
C ASN A 42 -15.24 -5.62 11.63
N GLN A 43 -15.05 -6.45 10.60
CA GLN A 43 -16.05 -7.42 10.13
C GLN A 43 -15.64 -8.88 10.33
N ALA A 44 -14.34 -9.17 10.45
CA ALA A 44 -13.81 -10.53 10.47
C ALA A 44 -13.07 -10.85 11.78
N THR A 45 -12.81 -12.14 11.98
CA THR A 45 -11.99 -12.63 13.10
C THR A 45 -10.52 -12.28 12.90
N PRO A 46 -9.71 -12.11 13.96
CA PRO A 46 -8.29 -11.84 13.81
C PRO A 46 -7.55 -12.86 12.94
N GLU A 47 -7.95 -14.14 13.01
CA GLU A 47 -7.38 -15.22 12.20
C GLU A 47 -7.63 -15.00 10.71
N THR A 48 -8.85 -14.60 10.33
CA THR A 48 -9.20 -14.24 8.95
C THR A 48 -8.39 -13.03 8.47
N VAL A 49 -8.29 -12.00 9.31
CA VAL A 49 -7.55 -10.78 8.97
C VAL A 49 -6.05 -11.08 8.78
N LEU A 50 -5.47 -11.94 9.61
CA LEU A 50 -4.07 -12.37 9.47
C LEU A 50 -3.84 -13.16 8.18
N MET A 51 -4.80 -14.01 7.79
CA MET A 51 -4.76 -14.72 6.51
C MET A 51 -4.82 -13.73 5.34
N GLU A 52 -5.74 -12.77 5.35
CA GLU A 52 -5.83 -11.72 4.33
C GLU A 52 -4.57 -10.86 4.26
N PHE A 53 -3.98 -10.52 5.40
CA PHE A 53 -2.71 -9.79 5.47
C PHE A 53 -1.56 -10.60 4.84
N LYS A 54 -1.48 -11.92 5.11
CA LYS A 54 -0.51 -12.82 4.47
C LYS A 54 -0.72 -12.89 2.96
N GLN A 55 -1.95 -12.97 2.50
CA GLN A 55 -2.27 -13.04 1.07
C GLN A 55 -1.92 -11.74 0.37
N LEU A 56 -2.17 -10.60 1.04
CA LEU A 56 -1.84 -9.29 0.51
C LEU A 56 -0.33 -9.11 0.37
N PHE A 57 0.44 -9.25 1.45
CA PHE A 57 1.88 -8.95 1.43
C PHE A 57 2.78 -10.16 1.12
N GLY A 58 2.20 -11.36 1.02
CA GLY A 58 2.90 -12.60 0.66
C GLY A 58 2.92 -12.84 -0.84
N MET A 59 4.02 -13.41 -1.34
CA MET A 59 4.32 -13.51 -2.77
C MET A 59 3.57 -14.63 -3.54
N GLY A 60 2.37 -15.08 -3.13
CA GLY A 60 1.86 -16.35 -3.67
C GLY A 60 0.36 -16.65 -3.72
N GLU A 61 -0.54 -15.86 -3.16
CA GLU A 61 -1.96 -16.24 -3.13
C GLU A 61 -2.88 -15.09 -3.58
N ASN A 62 -3.43 -15.21 -4.80
CA ASN A 62 -4.35 -14.27 -5.46
C ASN A 62 -5.75 -14.22 -4.81
N LEU A 63 -5.86 -14.42 -3.50
CA LEU A 63 -7.14 -14.57 -2.81
C LEU A 63 -7.70 -13.25 -2.25
N VAL A 64 -6.95 -12.16 -2.33
CA VAL A 64 -7.44 -10.83 -1.95
C VAL A 64 -8.31 -10.24 -3.07
N ASP A 65 -9.21 -9.35 -2.67
CA ASP A 65 -9.97 -8.44 -3.53
C ASP A 65 -9.12 -7.90 -4.71
N PRO A 66 -9.58 -8.03 -5.98
CA PRO A 66 -8.86 -7.59 -7.17
C PRO A 66 -8.39 -6.13 -7.10
N ASP A 67 -9.18 -5.24 -6.51
CA ASP A 67 -8.85 -3.82 -6.41
C ASP A 67 -7.66 -3.60 -5.47
N VAL A 68 -7.60 -4.39 -4.40
CA VAL A 68 -6.51 -4.36 -3.41
C VAL A 68 -5.24 -4.96 -4.00
N ASN A 69 -5.35 -6.05 -4.77
CA ASN A 69 -4.21 -6.61 -5.51
C ASN A 69 -3.66 -5.60 -6.52
N GLN A 70 -4.54 -4.95 -7.29
CA GLN A 70 -4.13 -3.91 -8.23
C GLN A 70 -3.43 -2.74 -7.53
N ALA A 71 -3.97 -2.30 -6.40
CA ALA A 71 -3.37 -1.25 -5.58
C ALA A 71 -1.96 -1.66 -5.10
N LEU A 72 -1.80 -2.88 -4.59
CA LEU A 72 -0.48 -3.37 -4.20
C LEU A 72 0.49 -3.43 -5.39
N HIS A 73 0.04 -3.94 -6.53
CA HIS A 73 0.85 -3.96 -7.75
C HIS A 73 1.28 -2.55 -8.16
N GLN A 74 0.42 -1.54 -8.04
CA GLN A 74 0.78 -0.16 -8.34
C GLN A 74 1.89 0.35 -7.41
N ILE A 75 1.82 0.05 -6.11
CA ILE A 75 2.86 0.41 -5.14
C ILE A 75 4.17 -0.32 -5.44
N VAL A 76 4.14 -1.63 -5.70
CA VAL A 76 5.34 -2.43 -6.01
C VAL A 76 5.98 -1.99 -7.33
N ASN A 77 5.17 -1.76 -8.37
CA ASN A 77 5.63 -1.33 -9.70
C ASN A 77 6.15 0.11 -9.70
N SER A 78 5.82 0.92 -8.68
CA SER A 78 6.42 2.24 -8.51
C SER A 78 7.94 2.17 -8.29
N LYS A 79 8.45 1.00 -7.87
CA LYS A 79 9.85 0.73 -7.46
C LYS A 79 10.35 1.68 -6.36
N ASN A 80 9.43 2.24 -5.58
CA ASN A 80 9.76 3.05 -4.42
C ASN A 80 9.66 2.20 -3.15
N GLU A 81 10.81 1.72 -2.68
CA GLU A 81 10.90 0.87 -1.49
C GLU A 81 10.42 1.59 -0.22
N GLU A 82 10.61 2.91 -0.14
CA GLU A 82 10.14 3.70 1.00
C GLU A 82 8.62 3.70 1.08
N GLU A 83 7.94 3.95 -0.03
CA GLU A 83 6.48 3.91 -0.10
C GLU A 83 5.93 2.51 0.22
N PHE A 84 6.57 1.45 -0.27
CA PHE A 84 6.19 0.08 0.09
C PHE A 84 6.34 -0.17 1.61
N ARG A 85 7.49 0.18 2.19
CA ARG A 85 7.72 0.01 3.64
C ARG A 85 6.75 0.85 4.47
N ASN A 86 6.45 2.08 4.04
CA ASN A 86 5.50 2.95 4.73
C ASN A 86 4.08 2.37 4.67
N THR A 87 3.70 1.81 3.52
CA THR A 87 2.43 1.07 3.36
C THR A 87 2.35 -0.11 4.32
N LEU A 88 3.38 -0.95 4.38
CA LEU A 88 3.44 -2.10 5.28
C LEU A 88 3.38 -1.69 6.76
N LYS A 89 4.13 -0.65 7.16
CA LYS A 89 4.10 -0.10 8.52
C LYS A 89 2.70 0.39 8.89
N ARG A 90 2.05 1.13 8.00
CA ARG A 90 0.70 1.67 8.23
C ARG A 90 -0.34 0.56 8.31
N ALA A 91 -0.23 -0.46 7.46
CA ALA A 91 -1.03 -1.67 7.54
C ALA A 91 -0.90 -2.34 8.91
N CYS A 92 0.33 -2.57 9.39
CA CYS A 92 0.57 -3.13 10.72
C CYS A 92 -0.03 -2.27 11.83
N TYR A 93 0.13 -0.95 11.76
CA TYR A 93 -0.45 -0.03 12.73
C TYR A 93 -1.98 -0.14 12.81
N ILE A 94 -2.67 -0.23 11.67
CA ILE A 94 -4.14 -0.39 11.62
C ILE A 94 -4.56 -1.65 12.40
N LEU A 95 -3.90 -2.78 12.12
CA LEU A 95 -4.20 -4.06 12.76
C LEU A 95 -3.93 -4.02 14.27
N ILE A 96 -2.72 -3.58 14.66
CA ILE A 96 -2.29 -3.50 16.06
C ILE A 96 -3.18 -2.55 16.86
N ASN A 97 -3.53 -1.39 16.31
CA ASN A 97 -4.35 -0.41 17.00
C ASN A 97 -5.77 -0.94 17.25
N ASN A 98 -6.36 -1.67 16.29
CA ASN A 98 -7.66 -2.31 16.46
C ASN A 98 -7.62 -3.39 17.57
N TRP A 99 -6.64 -4.30 17.51
CA TRP A 99 -6.54 -5.42 18.45
C TRP A 99 -6.12 -5.00 19.85
N SER A 100 -5.25 -4.00 19.98
CA SER A 100 -4.85 -3.44 21.28
C SER A 100 -6.03 -2.81 22.01
N SER A 101 -6.90 -2.11 21.26
CA SER A 101 -8.15 -1.52 21.80
C SER A 101 -9.11 -2.60 22.33
N LYS A 102 -9.07 -3.81 21.75
CA LYS A 102 -9.85 -4.98 22.17
C LYS A 102 -9.14 -5.87 23.21
N ARG A 103 -7.94 -5.48 23.68
CA ARG A 103 -7.08 -6.23 24.62
C ARG A 103 -6.71 -7.65 24.14
N THR A 104 -6.66 -7.86 22.82
CA THR A 104 -6.30 -9.15 22.22
C THR A 104 -4.82 -9.15 21.85
N ALA A 105 -3.97 -9.73 22.73
CA ALA A 105 -2.52 -9.76 22.52
C ALA A 105 -2.06 -10.87 21.55
N GLN A 106 -2.84 -11.95 21.40
CA GLN A 106 -2.44 -13.11 20.60
C GLN A 106 -2.31 -12.79 19.09
N PRO A 107 -3.28 -12.10 18.44
CA PRO A 107 -3.16 -11.78 17.02
C PRO A 107 -1.98 -10.84 16.70
N ILE A 108 -1.59 -9.99 17.65
CA ILE A 108 -0.41 -9.10 17.51
C ILE A 108 0.88 -9.93 17.47
N LYS A 109 0.99 -10.97 18.31
CA LYS A 109 2.15 -11.87 18.30
C LYS A 109 2.24 -12.64 16.98
N GLU A 110 1.10 -13.10 16.46
CA GLU A 110 1.05 -13.81 15.18
C GLU A 110 1.41 -12.88 14.01
N LEU A 111 0.95 -11.62 14.02
CA LEU A 111 1.37 -10.63 13.03
C LEU A 111 2.89 -10.43 13.03
N ILE A 112 3.52 -10.36 14.20
CA ILE A 112 4.98 -10.24 14.31
C ILE A 112 5.67 -11.47 13.72
N GLN A 113 5.15 -12.67 13.94
CA GLN A 113 5.69 -13.91 13.37
C GLN A 113 5.60 -13.97 11.84
N ILE A 114 4.60 -13.32 11.24
CA ILE A 114 4.46 -13.24 9.77
C ILE A 114 5.59 -12.39 9.15
N LEU A 115 6.07 -11.41 9.89
CA LEU A 115 7.04 -10.41 9.42
C LEU A 115 8.50 -10.72 9.84
N ALA A 116 8.69 -11.76 10.66
CA ALA A 116 9.98 -12.19 11.19
C ALA A 116 10.72 -13.11 10.21
#